data_AF-A0A7S4V5U8-F1
#
_entry.id   AF-A0A7S4V5U8-F1
#
_cell.length_a   1.000
_cell.length_b   1.000
_cell.length_c   1.000
_cell.angle_alpha   90.00
_cell.angle_beta   90.00
_cell.angle_gamma   90.00
#
_symmetry.space_group_name_H-M   'P 1'
#
loop_
_entity.id
_entity.type
_entity.pdbx_description
1 polymer ?
#
loop_
_entity_poly.entity_id
_entity_poly.type
_entity_poly.pdbx_seq_one_letter_code
_entity_poly.pdbx_strand_id
1 'polypeptide(L)'
;MPGQAPYMEPSNRGRAQSLLSRPGTGPCGGSYGSADDLERIQAHDQVKAFESQVFEFGQKFKPPKFLMRVGVFVLCLAAPWLLFLVLYALQSFSMHYNSSVFVRAVIGVTLVLVVILTVFSFTALRMTRFTGEQQAWLLFFSSTCVAAWLCGVLLGQANYESNMFPSYELQQLNVYRSVDPSTYQGIQLADAGRVYFTKGSYLDIYRSIGFKNFYTYCVAPVVSKSGAGAQNISHDIWAVGIDCCSGQGPDFRCGEYKNPKARAGLRLVREDQKGFFRLAVQQAEAAYNIKATNPIFFYWLQEPEVEVALYQDDGNKYFALGAILAFLLQFLLSVVATVLISKLVCH
;
A
#
# COMPACT_ATOMS: atom_id res chain seq x y z
N MET A 1 2.57 -65.27 -40.59
CA MET A 1 2.67 -64.67 -41.94
C MET A 1 3.81 -63.67 -41.93
N PRO A 2 4.78 -63.81 -42.84
CA PRO A 2 6.08 -63.12 -42.81
C PRO A 2 6.15 -61.92 -43.79
N GLY A 3 7.26 -61.19 -43.75
CA GLY A 3 7.68 -60.22 -44.78
C GLY A 3 8.79 -59.31 -44.24
N GLN A 4 9.99 -59.85 -44.00
CA GLN A 4 11.16 -59.81 -44.90
C GLN A 4 12.08 -58.60 -44.67
N ALA A 5 13.25 -58.92 -44.11
CA ALA A 5 14.54 -58.24 -44.24
C ALA A 5 15.04 -58.33 -45.74
N PRO A 6 16.26 -57.90 -46.18
CA PRO A 6 17.44 -57.67 -45.33
C PRO A 6 18.63 -56.79 -45.84
N TYR A 7 19.68 -56.73 -44.98
CA TYR A 7 21.15 -56.72 -45.25
C TYR A 7 21.78 -55.50 -45.98
N MET A 8 23.03 -55.09 -45.75
CA MET A 8 24.18 -55.78 -45.16
C MET A 8 25.23 -54.80 -44.59
N GLU A 9 26.12 -55.39 -43.81
CA GLU A 9 26.96 -54.88 -42.73
C GLU A 9 28.45 -54.78 -43.20
N PRO A 10 29.50 -54.94 -42.36
CA PRO A 10 30.44 -53.90 -41.96
C PRO A 10 31.90 -54.17 -42.41
N SER A 11 32.85 -53.35 -41.97
CA SER A 11 34.22 -53.84 -41.79
C SER A 11 35.00 -53.07 -40.71
N ASN A 12 35.56 -53.87 -39.80
CA ASN A 12 36.41 -53.57 -38.67
C ASN A 12 37.91 -53.70 -39.06
N ARG A 13 38.79 -53.26 -38.16
CA ARG A 13 40.27 -53.43 -38.06
C ARG A 13 41.04 -52.13 -38.37
N GLY A 14 42.07 -51.75 -37.63
CA GLY A 14 42.81 -52.38 -36.54
C GLY A 14 44.18 -51.71 -36.39
N ARG A 15 44.56 -51.40 -35.15
CA ARG A 15 45.88 -51.47 -34.47
C ARG A 15 47.22 -51.15 -35.19
N ALA A 16 48.12 -50.56 -34.37
CA ALA A 16 49.61 -50.57 -34.37
C ALA A 16 50.31 -49.43 -35.15
N GLN A 17 51.07 -48.52 -34.49
CA GLN A 17 52.53 -48.61 -34.19
C GLN A 17 53.36 -48.80 -35.49
N SER A 18 54.42 -48.05 -35.83
CA SER A 18 55.42 -47.28 -35.09
C SER A 18 56.53 -46.81 -36.06
N LEU A 19 57.34 -45.82 -35.64
CA LEU A 19 58.81 -45.71 -35.87
C LEU A 19 59.41 -45.13 -37.18
N LEU A 20 60.33 -44.17 -36.93
CA LEU A 20 61.58 -43.82 -37.65
C LEU A 20 61.42 -43.02 -38.97
N SER A 21 62.20 -41.98 -39.30
CA SER A 21 63.60 -41.63 -38.97
C SER A 21 63.95 -40.19 -39.39
N ARG A 22 64.90 -39.56 -38.68
CA ARG A 22 65.74 -38.39 -39.06
C ARG A 22 66.81 -38.80 -40.11
N PRO A 23 67.42 -37.91 -40.93
CA PRO A 23 68.40 -36.86 -40.54
C PRO A 23 68.22 -35.54 -41.37
N GLY A 24 68.88 -34.39 -41.22
CA GLY A 24 70.09 -33.91 -40.56
C GLY A 24 70.68 -32.77 -41.44
N THR A 25 71.09 -31.66 -40.80
CA THR A 25 72.06 -30.61 -41.24
C THR A 25 71.69 -29.60 -42.35
N GLY A 26 71.79 -28.29 -42.01
CA GLY A 26 71.61 -27.10 -42.88
C GLY A 26 72.84 -26.77 -43.77
N PRO A 27 73.14 -25.49 -44.16
CA PRO A 27 72.67 -24.21 -43.63
C PRO A 27 72.33 -23.10 -44.68
N CYS A 28 71.93 -21.92 -44.16
CA CYS A 28 71.92 -20.58 -44.77
C CYS A 28 70.78 -20.21 -45.74
N GLY A 29 69.93 -19.29 -45.28
CA GLY A 29 68.96 -18.55 -46.07
C GLY A 29 68.09 -17.66 -45.17
N GLY A 30 68.65 -16.53 -44.73
CA GLY A 30 67.90 -15.53 -43.96
C GLY A 30 66.91 -14.79 -44.85
N SER A 31 65.72 -14.51 -44.31
CA SER A 31 64.85 -13.42 -44.79
C SER A 31 63.80 -13.10 -43.72
N TYR A 32 64.10 -12.03 -42.98
CA TYR A 32 63.20 -11.05 -42.34
C TYR A 32 61.95 -11.56 -41.61
N GLY A 33 62.06 -11.66 -40.27
CA GLY A 33 60.94 -11.23 -39.43
C GLY A 33 60.69 -9.76 -39.73
N SER A 34 59.52 -9.44 -40.27
CA SER A 34 59.12 -8.06 -40.58
C SER A 34 59.17 -7.22 -39.30
N ALA A 35 59.54 -5.95 -39.42
CA ALA A 35 59.43 -4.98 -38.32
C ALA A 35 58.03 -4.98 -37.68
N ASP A 36 57.00 -5.34 -38.45
CA ASP A 36 55.61 -5.47 -38.02
C ASP A 36 55.39 -6.55 -36.94
N ASP A 37 56.16 -7.64 -36.96
CA ASP A 37 56.00 -8.73 -35.98
C ASP A 37 56.63 -8.37 -34.64
N LEU A 38 57.74 -7.61 -34.65
CA LEU A 38 58.35 -7.08 -33.43
C LEU A 38 57.48 -5.99 -32.79
N GLU A 39 56.87 -5.12 -33.59
CA GLU A 39 55.92 -4.10 -33.10
C GLU A 39 54.66 -4.73 -32.49
N ARG A 40 54.13 -5.81 -33.07
CA ARG A 40 52.97 -6.53 -32.50
C ARG A 40 53.27 -7.19 -31.16
N ILE A 41 54.46 -7.78 -31.00
CA ILE A 41 54.87 -8.39 -29.73
C ILE A 41 55.03 -7.30 -28.67
N GLN A 42 55.68 -6.18 -29.00
CA GLN A 42 55.82 -5.05 -28.07
C GLN A 42 54.47 -4.44 -27.68
N ALA A 43 53.53 -4.28 -28.63
CA ALA A 43 52.19 -3.78 -28.34
C ALA A 43 51.41 -4.72 -27.40
N HIS A 44 51.54 -6.04 -27.59
CA HIS A 44 50.86 -7.02 -26.76
C HIS A 44 51.42 -7.08 -25.32
N ASP A 45 52.74 -6.92 -25.15
CA ASP A 45 53.37 -6.87 -23.83
C ASP A 45 53.02 -5.57 -23.08
N GLN A 46 52.89 -4.43 -23.79
CA GLN A 46 52.43 -3.16 -23.22
C GLN A 46 50.97 -3.23 -22.76
N VAL A 47 50.09 -3.87 -23.53
CA VAL A 47 48.68 -4.08 -23.14
C VAL A 47 48.59 -4.96 -21.90
N LYS A 48 49.37 -6.04 -21.81
CA LYS A 48 49.41 -6.89 -20.61
C LYS A 48 49.95 -6.16 -19.38
N ALA A 49 50.99 -5.33 -19.54
CA ALA A 49 51.52 -4.51 -18.47
C ALA A 49 50.46 -3.52 -17.96
N PHE A 50 49.73 -2.86 -18.87
CA PHE A 50 48.64 -1.95 -18.51
C PHE A 50 47.47 -2.67 -17.84
N GLU A 51 47.05 -3.85 -18.33
CA GLU A 51 46.02 -4.68 -17.69
C GLU A 51 46.43 -5.10 -16.27
N SER A 52 47.68 -5.49 -16.08
CA SER A 52 48.20 -5.85 -14.74
C SER A 52 48.20 -4.66 -13.78
N GLN A 53 48.56 -3.47 -14.26
CA GLN A 53 48.56 -2.24 -13.45
C GLN A 53 47.14 -1.77 -13.11
N VAL A 54 46.20 -1.88 -14.05
CA VAL A 54 44.77 -1.58 -13.79
C VAL A 54 44.17 -2.57 -12.80
N PHE A 55 44.56 -3.86 -12.88
CA PHE A 55 44.13 -4.89 -11.93
C PHE A 55 44.70 -4.68 -10.52
N GLU A 56 45.98 -4.28 -10.41
CA GLU A 56 46.60 -3.89 -9.13
C GLU A 56 45.97 -2.62 -8.53
N PHE A 57 45.67 -1.62 -9.36
CA PHE A 57 45.00 -0.39 -8.91
C PHE A 57 43.58 -0.68 -8.39
N GLY A 58 42.86 -1.61 -9.02
CA GLY A 58 41.56 -2.12 -8.55
C GLY A 58 41.64 -2.93 -7.25
N GLN A 59 42.76 -3.60 -6.97
CA GLN A 59 42.97 -4.29 -5.68
C GLN A 59 43.24 -3.34 -4.51
N LYS A 60 43.84 -2.17 -4.77
CA LYS A 60 44.15 -1.16 -3.74
C LYS A 60 42.92 -0.47 -3.15
N PHE A 61 41.79 -0.48 -3.85
CA PHE A 61 40.52 0.11 -3.42
C PHE A 61 39.48 -0.94 -3.00
N LYS A 62 39.88 -2.07 -2.42
CA LYS A 62 38.92 -2.93 -1.71
C LYS A 62 38.58 -2.26 -0.37
N PRO A 63 37.36 -1.72 -0.18
CA PRO A 63 36.99 -1.13 1.09
C PRO A 63 37.17 -2.16 2.22
N PRO A 64 37.57 -1.74 3.43
CA PRO A 64 37.70 -2.65 4.55
C PRO A 64 36.38 -3.41 4.75
N LYS A 65 36.46 -4.72 4.96
CA LYS A 65 35.31 -5.64 5.09
C LYS A 65 34.26 -5.16 6.10
N PHE A 66 34.67 -4.37 7.09
CA PHE A 66 33.80 -3.72 8.07
C PHE A 66 32.84 -2.68 7.46
N LEU A 67 33.32 -1.80 6.58
CA LEU A 67 32.47 -0.77 5.94
C LEU A 67 31.38 -1.39 5.05
N MET A 68 31.70 -2.51 4.39
CA MET A 68 30.75 -3.26 3.57
C MET A 68 29.61 -3.87 4.40
N ARG A 69 29.93 -4.41 5.58
CA ARG A 69 28.93 -5.01 6.49
C ARG A 69 27.99 -3.96 7.09
N VAL A 70 28.53 -2.82 7.51
CA VAL A 70 27.72 -1.70 8.01
C VAL A 70 26.82 -1.13 6.91
N GLY A 71 27.34 -0.99 5.68
CA GLY A 71 26.56 -0.52 4.55
C GLY A 71 25.36 -1.41 4.22
N VAL A 72 25.55 -2.73 4.21
CA VAL A 72 24.46 -3.70 3.96
C VAL A 72 23.41 -3.65 5.07
N PHE A 73 23.83 -3.56 6.33
CA PHE A 73 22.91 -3.43 7.46
C PHE A 73 22.05 -2.16 7.35
N VAL A 74 22.67 -1.01 7.09
CA VAL A 74 21.97 0.26 6.94
C VAL A 74 21.00 0.22 5.76
N LEU A 75 21.40 -0.39 4.64
CA LEU A 75 20.53 -0.57 3.48
C LEU A 75 19.31 -1.45 3.80
N CYS A 76 19.51 -2.56 4.49
CA CYS A 76 18.43 -3.47 4.89
C CYS A 76 17.50 -2.86 5.95
N LEU A 77 17.99 -1.91 6.74
CA LEU A 77 17.16 -1.15 7.68
C LEU A 77 16.37 -0.06 6.95
N ALA A 78 17.06 0.79 6.19
CA ALA A 78 16.50 2.02 5.64
C ALA A 78 15.57 1.76 4.45
N ALA A 79 15.93 0.88 3.51
CA ALA A 79 15.16 0.76 2.27
C ALA A 79 13.75 0.18 2.49
N PRO A 80 13.56 -0.93 3.24
CA PRO A 80 12.21 -1.45 3.52
C PRO A 80 11.37 -0.48 4.36
N TRP A 81 12.00 0.21 5.32
CA TRP A 81 11.31 1.22 6.13
C TRP A 81 10.85 2.42 5.28
N LEU A 82 11.73 2.97 4.43
CA LEU A 82 11.37 4.05 3.52
C LEU A 82 10.31 3.62 2.50
N LEU A 83 10.42 2.41 1.97
CA LEU A 83 9.40 1.85 1.07
C LEU A 83 8.04 1.79 1.78
N PHE A 84 8.00 1.26 3.00
CA PHE A 84 6.79 1.25 3.83
C PHE A 84 6.24 2.66 4.05
N LEU A 85 7.08 3.62 4.46
CA LEU A 85 6.65 4.99 4.73
C LEU A 85 6.07 5.68 3.50
N VAL A 86 6.73 5.55 2.34
CA VAL A 86 6.27 6.15 1.09
C VAL A 86 4.93 5.56 0.67
N LEU A 87 4.78 4.23 0.69
CA LEU A 87 3.53 3.58 0.32
C LEU A 87 2.40 3.92 1.30
N TYR A 88 2.71 3.92 2.60
CA TYR A 88 1.76 4.27 3.63
C TYR A 88 1.28 5.73 3.47
N ALA A 89 2.22 6.67 3.30
CA ALA A 89 1.89 8.08 3.11
C ALA A 89 1.11 8.34 1.81
N LEU A 90 1.53 7.74 0.69
CA LEU A 90 0.85 7.89 -0.60
C LEU A 90 -0.59 7.36 -0.56
N GLN A 91 -0.82 6.26 0.16
CA GLN A 91 -2.14 5.66 0.27
C GLN A 91 -3.02 6.36 1.32
N SER A 92 -2.45 6.92 2.40
CA SER A 92 -3.22 7.56 3.48
C SER A 92 -3.57 9.04 3.24
N PHE A 93 -2.75 9.82 2.55
CA PHE A 93 -2.92 11.27 2.50
C PHE A 93 -3.61 11.77 1.22
N SER A 94 -3.68 13.10 1.09
CA SER A 94 -4.42 13.83 0.05
C SER A 94 -4.09 13.44 -1.39
N MET A 95 -2.90 12.88 -1.66
CA MET A 95 -2.54 12.36 -2.99
C MET A 95 -3.51 11.26 -3.45
N HIS A 96 -3.91 10.35 -2.55
CA HIS A 96 -4.87 9.30 -2.88
C HIS A 96 -6.26 9.87 -3.19
N TYR A 97 -6.65 10.94 -2.48
CA TYR A 97 -7.93 11.63 -2.69
C TYR A 97 -7.96 12.35 -4.05
N ASN A 98 -6.94 13.16 -4.35
CA ASN A 98 -6.91 13.98 -5.57
C ASN A 98 -6.66 13.16 -6.84
N SER A 99 -5.82 12.12 -6.76
CA SER A 99 -5.39 11.36 -7.93
C SER A 99 -5.17 9.88 -7.59
N SER A 100 -6.26 9.18 -7.26
CA SER A 100 -6.25 7.75 -6.95
C SER A 100 -5.58 6.89 -8.05
N VAL A 101 -5.70 7.29 -9.33
CA VAL A 101 -5.04 6.61 -10.46
C VAL A 101 -3.51 6.71 -10.36
N PHE A 102 -2.97 7.87 -10.01
CA PHE A 102 -1.53 8.07 -9.86
C PHE A 102 -0.98 7.22 -8.72
N VAL A 103 -1.65 7.22 -7.55
CA VAL A 103 -1.23 6.41 -6.40
C VAL A 103 -1.26 4.91 -6.73
N ARG A 104 -2.31 4.42 -7.38
CA ARG A 104 -2.39 3.00 -7.81
C ARG A 104 -1.29 2.65 -8.83
N ALA A 105 -0.94 3.55 -9.73
CA ALA A 105 0.16 3.34 -10.68
C ALA A 105 1.51 3.23 -9.95
N VAL A 106 1.80 4.10 -8.98
CA VAL A 106 3.02 4.05 -8.17
C VAL A 106 3.08 2.75 -7.34
N ILE A 107 1.98 2.34 -6.74
CA ILE A 107 1.88 1.05 -6.02
C ILE A 107 2.15 -0.13 -6.97
N GLY A 108 1.63 -0.09 -8.19
CA GLY A 108 1.88 -1.11 -9.21
C GLY A 108 3.35 -1.17 -9.65
N VAL A 109 3.99 -0.02 -9.89
CA VAL A 109 5.42 0.04 -10.27
C VAL A 109 6.30 -0.48 -9.14
N THR A 110 6.03 -0.07 -7.90
CA THR A 110 6.79 -0.55 -6.74
C THR A 110 6.60 -2.05 -6.50
N LEU A 111 5.41 -2.60 -6.78
CA LEU A 111 5.17 -4.04 -6.75
C LEU A 111 6.05 -4.78 -7.76
N VAL A 112 6.12 -4.29 -9.01
CA VAL A 112 6.98 -4.89 -10.05
C VAL A 112 8.45 -4.88 -9.62
N LEU A 113 8.93 -3.78 -9.02
CA LEU A 113 10.30 -3.70 -8.49
C LEU A 113 10.54 -4.73 -7.38
N VAL A 114 9.61 -4.88 -6.42
CA VAL A 114 9.71 -5.88 -5.35
C VAL A 114 9.69 -7.30 -5.90
N VAL A 115 8.88 -7.57 -6.93
CA VAL A 115 8.84 -8.87 -7.62
C VAL A 115 10.17 -9.15 -8.33
N ILE A 116 10.76 -8.16 -9.01
CA ILE A 116 12.08 -8.32 -9.66
C ILE A 116 13.15 -8.62 -8.60
N LEU A 117 13.16 -7.90 -7.47
CA LEU A 117 14.12 -8.12 -6.39
C LEU A 117 13.97 -9.50 -5.75
N THR A 118 12.76 -9.98 -5.55
CA THR A 118 12.51 -11.33 -5.02
C THR A 118 12.95 -12.41 -6.00
N VAL A 119 12.60 -12.31 -7.28
CA VAL A 119 13.06 -13.26 -8.31
C VAL A 119 14.58 -13.25 -8.43
N PHE A 120 15.21 -12.08 -8.41
CA PHE A 120 16.67 -11.96 -8.38
C PHE A 120 17.27 -12.64 -7.14
N SER A 121 16.68 -12.45 -5.96
CA SER A 121 17.13 -13.12 -4.73
C SER A 121 17.02 -14.64 -4.81
N PHE A 122 15.93 -15.18 -5.39
CA PHE A 122 15.76 -16.63 -5.54
C PHE A 122 16.70 -17.22 -6.59
N THR A 123 16.94 -16.52 -7.69
CA THR A 123 17.90 -16.95 -8.71
C THR A 123 19.34 -16.91 -8.19
N ALA A 124 19.68 -15.93 -7.34
CA ALA A 124 20.99 -15.83 -6.69
C ALA A 124 21.33 -17.06 -5.80
N LEU A 125 20.31 -17.75 -5.25
CA LEU A 125 20.52 -19.00 -4.51
C LEU A 125 21.04 -20.15 -5.38
N ARG A 126 20.72 -20.12 -6.68
CA ARG A 126 21.16 -21.14 -7.64
C ARG A 126 22.50 -20.80 -8.29
N MET A 127 22.99 -19.57 -8.14
CA MET A 127 24.23 -19.12 -8.74
C MET A 127 25.41 -19.38 -7.80
N THR A 128 26.42 -20.10 -8.29
CA THR A 128 27.67 -20.39 -7.56
C THR A 128 28.58 -19.17 -7.38
N ARG A 129 28.25 -18.04 -8.02
CA ARG A 129 29.01 -16.78 -7.95
C ARG A 129 28.87 -16.05 -6.61
N PHE A 130 27.78 -16.29 -5.87
CA PHE A 130 27.51 -15.61 -4.60
C PHE A 130 27.96 -16.47 -3.41
N THR A 131 28.51 -15.82 -2.39
CA THR A 131 28.80 -16.48 -1.11
C THR A 131 27.50 -16.73 -0.33
N GLY A 132 27.46 -17.75 0.53
CA GLY A 132 26.28 -18.05 1.36
C GLY A 132 25.84 -16.87 2.24
N GLU A 133 26.79 -16.07 2.74
CA GLU A 133 26.52 -14.83 3.48
C GLU A 133 25.74 -13.82 2.61
N GLN A 134 26.18 -13.59 1.37
CA GLN A 134 25.53 -12.66 0.44
C GLN A 134 24.13 -13.14 0.04
N GLN A 135 23.94 -14.44 -0.17
CA GLN A 135 22.64 -15.02 -0.50
C GLN A 135 21.64 -14.83 0.64
N ALA A 136 22.05 -15.03 1.90
CA ALA A 136 21.21 -14.83 3.07
C ALA A 136 20.76 -13.36 3.22
N TRP A 137 21.67 -12.40 3.02
CA TRP A 137 21.34 -10.97 3.05
C TRP A 137 20.35 -10.57 1.95
N LEU A 138 20.51 -11.08 0.72
CA LEU A 138 19.58 -10.82 -0.37
C LEU A 138 18.17 -11.36 -0.10
N LEU A 139 18.08 -12.57 0.49
CA LEU A 139 16.79 -13.16 0.89
C LEU A 139 16.11 -12.37 2.00
N PHE A 140 16.88 -11.95 3.01
CA PHE A 140 16.36 -11.10 4.08
C PHE A 140 15.86 -9.75 3.55
N PHE A 141 16.64 -9.11 2.68
CA PHE A 141 16.28 -7.85 2.07
C PHE A 141 15.01 -7.95 1.22
N SER A 142 14.92 -8.98 0.37
CA SER A 142 13.75 -9.16 -0.50
C SER A 142 12.49 -9.51 0.28
N SER A 143 12.57 -10.37 1.29
CA SER A 143 11.43 -10.73 2.15
C SER A 143 10.92 -9.54 2.98
N THR A 144 11.81 -8.73 3.55
CA THR A 144 11.42 -7.52 4.27
C THR A 144 10.84 -6.44 3.35
N CYS A 145 11.32 -6.31 2.12
CA CYS A 145 10.70 -5.44 1.11
C CYS A 145 9.26 -5.87 0.75
N VAL A 146 9.01 -7.18 0.60
CA VAL A 146 7.65 -7.70 0.35
C VAL A 146 6.72 -7.41 1.54
N ALA A 147 7.19 -7.67 2.76
CA ALA A 147 6.41 -7.39 3.96
C ALA A 147 6.11 -5.89 4.09
N ALA A 148 7.12 -5.03 3.88
CA ALA A 148 6.98 -3.58 3.89
C ALA A 148 5.97 -3.08 2.85
N TRP A 149 6.01 -3.63 1.63
CA TRP A 149 5.05 -3.29 0.58
C TRP A 149 3.62 -3.68 0.97
N LEU A 150 3.41 -4.92 1.42
CA LEU A 150 2.09 -5.42 1.81
C LEU A 150 1.51 -4.63 2.99
N CYS A 151 2.30 -4.46 4.05
CA CYS A 151 1.87 -3.72 5.24
C CYS A 151 1.62 -2.24 4.92
N GLY A 152 2.46 -1.60 4.10
CA GLY A 152 2.31 -0.20 3.73
C GLY A 152 1.01 0.07 2.98
N VAL A 153 0.66 -0.82 2.03
CA VAL A 153 -0.59 -0.71 1.26
C VAL A 153 -1.81 -0.99 2.14
N LEU A 154 -1.82 -2.08 2.92
CA LEU A 154 -2.97 -2.46 3.73
C LEU A 154 -3.26 -1.46 4.86
N LEU A 155 -2.23 -1.09 5.63
CA LEU A 155 -2.38 -0.11 6.71
C LEU A 155 -2.70 1.29 6.14
N GLY A 156 -2.12 1.63 4.99
CA GLY A 156 -2.43 2.86 4.29
C GLY A 156 -3.87 2.97 3.85
N GLN A 157 -4.42 1.90 3.27
CA GLN A 157 -5.81 1.83 2.86
C GLN A 157 -6.75 1.88 4.07
N ALA A 158 -6.47 1.10 5.11
CA ALA A 158 -7.29 1.09 6.33
C ALA A 158 -7.36 2.47 7.00
N ASN A 159 -6.22 3.18 7.08
CA ASN A 159 -6.16 4.54 7.63
C ASN A 159 -6.87 5.55 6.73
N TYR A 160 -6.75 5.40 5.41
CA TYR A 160 -7.44 6.25 4.46
C TYR A 160 -8.96 6.15 4.60
N GLU A 161 -9.50 4.94 4.52
CA GLU A 161 -10.95 4.69 4.54
C GLU A 161 -11.60 5.08 5.88
N SER A 162 -10.89 4.84 6.99
CA SER A 162 -11.46 5.06 8.33
C SER A 162 -11.36 6.51 8.80
N ASN A 163 -10.25 7.20 8.51
CA ASN A 163 -9.94 8.49 9.12
C ASN A 163 -9.82 9.62 8.08
N MET A 164 -8.94 9.45 7.08
CA MET A 164 -8.58 10.55 6.18
C MET A 164 -9.67 10.85 5.14
N PHE A 165 -10.34 9.82 4.61
CA PHE A 165 -11.40 9.98 3.62
C PHE A 165 -12.60 10.80 4.15
N PRO A 166 -13.19 10.47 5.32
CA PRO A 166 -14.23 11.31 5.91
C PRO A 166 -13.78 12.76 6.12
N SER A 167 -12.54 12.97 6.59
CA SER A 167 -12.00 14.31 6.81
C SER A 167 -11.92 15.12 5.51
N TYR A 168 -11.36 14.56 4.43
CA TYR A 168 -11.23 15.29 3.16
C TYR A 168 -12.59 15.60 2.54
N GLU A 169 -13.51 14.63 2.52
CA GLU A 169 -14.84 14.84 1.95
C GLU A 169 -15.63 15.92 2.73
N LEU A 170 -15.61 15.86 4.07
CA LEU A 170 -16.29 16.83 4.93
C LEU A 170 -15.66 18.23 4.90
N GLN A 171 -14.43 18.37 4.40
CA GLN A 171 -13.77 19.66 4.18
C GLN A 171 -14.13 20.27 2.83
N GLN A 172 -14.46 19.46 1.81
CA GLN A 172 -14.87 19.96 0.50
C GLN A 172 -16.35 20.35 0.43
N LEU A 173 -17.18 19.77 1.30
CA LEU A 173 -18.60 20.07 1.36
C LEU A 173 -18.90 21.42 2.03
N ASN A 174 -20.01 22.05 1.64
CA ASN A 174 -20.42 23.37 2.11
C ASN A 174 -20.95 23.36 3.54
N VAL A 175 -20.80 24.50 4.23
CA VAL A 175 -21.31 24.72 5.58
C VAL A 175 -22.53 25.62 5.53
N TYR A 176 -23.69 25.11 5.96
CA TYR A 176 -24.94 25.86 6.02
C TYR A 176 -25.27 26.24 7.47
N ARG A 177 -25.73 27.47 7.66
CA ARG A 177 -26.09 28.00 8.99
C ARG A 177 -27.56 28.40 9.04
N SER A 178 -28.18 28.21 10.20
CA SER A 178 -29.59 28.55 10.45
C SER A 178 -30.55 27.85 9.49
N VAL A 179 -30.31 26.55 9.23
CA VAL A 179 -31.19 25.73 8.40
C VAL A 179 -32.42 25.34 9.20
N ASP A 180 -33.59 25.54 8.63
CA ASP A 180 -34.86 25.16 9.24
C ASP A 180 -35.41 23.88 8.58
N PRO A 181 -35.48 22.75 9.32
CA PRO A 181 -35.94 21.47 8.78
C PRO A 181 -37.35 21.46 8.19
N SER A 182 -38.22 22.40 8.56
CA SER A 182 -39.58 22.50 8.00
C SER A 182 -39.65 23.15 6.63
N THR A 183 -38.64 23.93 6.24
CA THR A 183 -38.65 24.69 4.97
C THR A 183 -37.64 24.18 3.96
N TYR A 184 -36.49 23.69 4.43
CA TYR A 184 -35.44 23.15 3.58
C TYR A 184 -35.76 21.72 3.14
N GLN A 185 -35.61 21.47 1.84
CA GLN A 185 -35.69 20.12 1.27
C GLN A 185 -34.30 19.49 1.18
N GLY A 186 -34.24 18.15 1.15
CA GLY A 186 -32.97 17.43 1.12
C GLY A 186 -32.12 17.74 -0.11
N ILE A 187 -32.76 18.07 -1.23
CA ILE A 187 -32.07 18.45 -2.47
C ILE A 187 -31.30 19.77 -2.36
N GLN A 188 -31.78 20.70 -1.54
CA GLN A 188 -31.12 22.00 -1.30
C GLN A 188 -29.90 21.87 -0.38
N LEU A 189 -29.76 20.73 0.29
CA LEU A 189 -28.67 20.40 1.22
C LEU A 189 -27.88 19.18 0.72
N ALA A 190 -27.91 18.93 -0.59
CA ALA A 190 -27.22 17.79 -1.21
C ALA A 190 -25.69 17.92 -1.09
N ASP A 191 -25.17 19.14 -1.13
CA ASP A 191 -23.76 19.52 -1.00
C ASP A 191 -23.36 19.93 0.43
N ALA A 192 -24.28 19.79 1.39
CA ALA A 192 -24.06 20.21 2.76
C ALA A 192 -23.27 19.15 3.54
N GLY A 193 -22.07 19.54 3.99
CA GLY A 193 -21.21 18.72 4.85
C GLY A 193 -21.49 18.96 6.32
N ARG A 194 -21.77 20.21 6.68
CA ARG A 194 -22.07 20.65 8.04
C ARG A 194 -23.27 21.56 8.00
N VAL A 195 -24.24 21.28 8.86
CA VAL A 195 -25.47 22.04 8.95
C VAL A 195 -25.68 22.48 10.39
N TYR A 196 -25.87 23.78 10.60
CA TYR A 196 -26.31 24.32 11.89
C TYR A 196 -27.79 24.64 11.80
N PHE A 197 -28.60 23.96 12.60
CA PHE A 197 -30.05 24.12 12.59
C PHE A 197 -30.51 25.36 13.37
N THR A 198 -31.68 25.88 13.00
CA THR A 198 -32.33 27.00 13.70
C THR A 198 -32.64 26.67 15.17
N LYS A 199 -32.76 27.72 16.00
CA LYS A 199 -33.16 27.56 17.41
C LYS A 199 -34.55 26.94 17.47
N GLY A 200 -34.71 25.88 18.25
CA GLY A 200 -35.96 25.13 18.36
C GLY A 200 -36.08 23.94 17.41
N SER A 201 -35.04 23.64 16.63
CA SER A 201 -34.91 22.34 15.98
C SER A 201 -34.56 21.26 17.01
N TYR A 202 -35.19 20.10 16.90
CA TYR A 202 -35.00 18.95 17.79
C TYR A 202 -35.19 17.63 17.03
N LEU A 203 -34.74 16.54 17.64
CA LEU A 203 -34.95 15.19 17.13
C LEU A 203 -36.35 14.70 17.53
N ASP A 204 -37.17 14.28 16.56
CA ASP A 204 -38.45 13.64 16.83
C ASP A 204 -38.26 12.15 17.13
N ILE A 205 -37.95 11.86 18.39
CA ILE A 205 -37.69 10.49 18.88
C ILE A 205 -38.93 9.60 18.70
N TYR A 206 -40.15 10.15 18.72
CA TYR A 206 -41.37 9.36 18.58
C TYR A 206 -41.53 8.74 17.19
N ARG A 207 -40.89 9.32 16.18
CA ARG A 207 -40.86 8.84 14.79
C ARG A 207 -39.52 8.22 14.41
N SER A 208 -38.71 7.82 15.39
CA SER A 208 -37.47 7.09 15.12
C SER A 208 -37.75 5.61 14.87
N ILE A 209 -36.98 5.02 13.96
CA ILE A 209 -37.01 3.58 13.69
C ILE A 209 -35.57 3.10 13.42
N GLY A 210 -35.34 1.80 13.45
CA GLY A 210 -34.05 1.24 13.05
C GLY A 210 -34.18 0.02 12.15
N PHE A 211 -33.26 -0.10 11.20
CA PHE A 211 -33.13 -1.27 10.35
C PHE A 211 -31.99 -2.15 10.86
N LYS A 212 -32.22 -3.46 11.02
CA LYS A 212 -31.21 -4.38 11.55
C LYS A 212 -30.58 -5.23 10.45
N ASN A 213 -29.26 -5.09 10.26
CA ASN A 213 -28.45 -5.95 9.40
C ASN A 213 -27.01 -6.03 9.95
N PHE A 214 -26.69 -7.11 10.66
CA PHE A 214 -25.53 -7.25 11.58
C PHE A 214 -25.51 -6.22 12.72
N TYR A 215 -25.54 -4.93 12.36
CA TYR A 215 -25.73 -3.78 13.23
C TYR A 215 -27.13 -3.18 13.07
N THR A 216 -27.55 -2.38 14.05
CA THR A 216 -28.84 -1.67 14.02
C THR A 216 -28.64 -0.24 13.54
N TYR A 217 -29.12 0.06 12.33
CA TYR A 217 -29.05 1.37 11.70
C TYR A 217 -30.24 2.21 12.12
N CYS A 218 -30.01 3.14 13.03
CA CYS A 218 -31.03 3.96 13.66
C CYS A 218 -31.19 5.29 12.93
N VAL A 219 -32.44 5.71 12.70
CA VAL A 219 -32.77 6.99 12.08
C VAL A 219 -33.83 7.71 12.91
N ALA A 220 -33.68 9.03 13.04
CA ALA A 220 -34.68 9.91 13.66
C ALA A 220 -34.85 11.18 12.83
N PRO A 221 -36.08 11.61 12.52
CA PRO A 221 -36.29 12.81 11.73
C PRO A 221 -35.94 14.06 12.56
N VAL A 222 -35.28 15.03 11.92
CA VAL A 222 -35.00 16.34 12.51
C VAL A 222 -36.18 17.26 12.18
N VAL A 223 -36.82 17.81 13.21
CA VAL A 223 -37.99 18.68 13.04
C VAL A 223 -37.77 20.01 13.74
N SER A 224 -38.57 21.00 13.36
CA SER A 224 -38.57 22.34 13.94
C SER A 224 -39.92 22.66 14.54
N LYS A 225 -39.93 23.37 15.67
CA LYS A 225 -41.17 23.84 16.32
C LYS A 225 -42.02 24.72 15.38
N SER A 226 -41.38 25.42 14.44
CA SER A 226 -42.04 26.28 13.45
C SER A 226 -42.91 25.50 12.46
N GLY A 227 -42.66 24.20 12.30
CA GLY A 227 -43.36 23.32 11.36
C GLY A 227 -44.43 22.41 11.98
N ALA A 228 -44.72 22.51 13.28
CA ALA A 228 -45.55 21.55 14.03
C ALA A 228 -47.04 21.45 13.63
N GLY A 229 -47.45 22.03 12.48
CA GLY A 229 -48.82 22.00 11.97
C GLY A 229 -48.98 22.01 10.45
N ALA A 230 -47.90 21.91 9.66
CA ALA A 230 -48.02 21.89 8.21
C ALA A 230 -48.17 20.45 7.69
N GLN A 231 -49.29 20.17 7.02
CA GLN A 231 -49.69 18.82 6.59
C GLN A 231 -48.90 18.28 5.37
N ASN A 232 -47.96 19.05 4.80
CA ASN A 232 -47.17 18.67 3.62
C ASN A 232 -45.66 18.92 3.81
N ILE A 233 -45.12 18.74 5.02
CA ILE A 233 -43.66 18.82 5.24
C ILE A 233 -43.02 17.51 4.79
N SER A 234 -42.15 17.57 3.78
CA SER A 234 -41.27 16.45 3.42
C SER A 234 -40.21 16.32 4.51
N HIS A 235 -40.14 15.16 5.17
CA HIS A 235 -39.16 14.88 6.20
C HIS A 235 -37.87 14.36 5.54
N ASP A 236 -37.10 15.28 4.95
CA ASP A 236 -35.89 14.90 4.20
C ASP A 236 -34.62 14.87 5.07
N ILE A 237 -34.64 15.52 6.24
CA ILE A 237 -33.47 15.64 7.12
C ILE A 237 -33.54 14.64 8.26
N TRP A 238 -32.55 13.75 8.32
CA TRP A 238 -32.50 12.65 9.28
C TRP A 238 -31.22 12.67 10.11
N ALA A 239 -31.37 12.50 11.41
CA ALA A 239 -30.27 12.14 12.30
C ALA A 239 -30.05 10.63 12.26
N VAL A 240 -28.80 10.20 12.20
CA VAL A 240 -28.44 8.78 12.04
C VAL A 240 -27.40 8.32 13.05
N GLY A 241 -27.36 7.01 13.26
CA GLY A 241 -26.20 6.31 13.79
C GLY A 241 -26.46 4.82 14.01
N ILE A 242 -25.46 4.12 14.54
CA ILE A 242 -25.44 2.66 14.63
C ILE A 242 -25.54 2.20 16.09
N ASP A 243 -26.27 1.10 16.32
CA ASP A 243 -26.41 0.39 17.61
C ASP A 243 -26.81 1.25 18.82
N CYS A 244 -27.62 2.28 18.59
CA CYS A 244 -28.08 3.22 19.61
C CYS A 244 -29.61 3.25 19.80
N CYS A 245 -30.31 2.27 19.24
CA CYS A 245 -31.76 2.10 19.35
C CYS A 245 -32.13 0.61 19.35
N SER A 246 -33.33 0.28 19.82
CA SER A 246 -33.89 -1.08 19.84
C SER A 246 -34.27 -1.61 18.44
N GLY A 247 -34.37 -0.71 17.45
CA GLY A 247 -34.73 -1.01 16.07
C GLY A 247 -36.24 -0.93 15.78
N GLN A 248 -37.10 -1.24 16.75
CA GLN A 248 -38.56 -1.26 16.53
C GLN A 248 -39.33 -0.23 17.37
N GLY A 249 -38.65 0.49 18.28
CA GLY A 249 -39.26 1.46 19.18
C GLY A 249 -38.79 2.91 18.98
N PRO A 250 -39.51 3.88 19.57
CA PRO A 250 -39.13 5.29 19.60
C PRO A 250 -38.02 5.54 20.63
N ASP A 251 -36.84 4.97 20.44
CA ASP A 251 -35.75 4.98 21.42
C ASP A 251 -34.38 5.39 20.84
N PHE A 252 -34.37 6.39 19.95
CA PHE A 252 -33.14 6.94 19.39
C PHE A 252 -32.24 7.60 20.46
N ARG A 253 -31.00 7.10 20.60
CA ARG A 253 -30.00 7.61 21.56
C ARG A 253 -28.62 7.91 20.94
N CYS A 254 -28.56 8.07 19.62
CA CYS A 254 -27.30 8.36 18.92
C CYS A 254 -26.83 9.80 19.07
N GLY A 255 -25.50 9.99 19.02
CA GLY A 255 -24.87 11.31 19.10
C GLY A 255 -25.21 12.03 20.40
N GLU A 256 -25.30 13.36 20.32
CA GLU A 256 -25.59 14.21 21.46
C GLU A 256 -27.10 14.42 21.69
N TYR A 257 -27.93 13.37 21.52
CA TYR A 257 -29.41 13.47 21.56
C TYR A 257 -29.97 14.14 22.84
N LYS A 258 -29.28 13.98 23.98
CA LYS A 258 -29.69 14.53 25.28
C LYS A 258 -29.16 15.95 25.52
N ASN A 259 -28.21 16.43 24.72
CA ASN A 259 -27.62 17.76 24.89
C ASN A 259 -28.55 18.82 24.27
N PRO A 260 -29.13 19.75 25.04
CA PRO A 260 -30.00 20.80 24.49
C PRO A 260 -29.24 21.82 23.63
N LYS A 261 -27.90 21.85 23.71
CA LYS A 261 -27.05 22.70 22.85
C LYS A 261 -26.72 22.02 21.52
N ALA A 262 -26.91 20.71 21.40
CA ALA A 262 -26.71 20.00 20.15
C ALA A 262 -27.79 20.39 19.15
N ARG A 263 -27.38 21.01 18.06
CA ARG A 263 -28.24 21.50 16.97
C ARG A 263 -27.47 21.58 15.66
N ALA A 264 -26.44 20.76 15.53
CA ALA A 264 -25.64 20.67 14.33
C ALA A 264 -25.68 19.24 13.80
N GLY A 265 -25.63 19.14 12.48
CA GLY A 265 -25.55 17.91 11.73
C GLY A 265 -24.21 17.81 11.01
N LEU A 266 -23.50 16.69 11.20
CA LEU A 266 -22.35 16.33 10.38
C LEU A 266 -22.74 15.28 9.36
N ARG A 267 -22.47 15.51 8.07
CA ARG A 267 -22.93 14.64 6.99
C ARG A 267 -22.36 13.24 7.11
N LEU A 268 -23.21 12.22 6.90
CA LEU A 268 -22.73 10.86 6.65
C LEU A 268 -22.08 10.80 5.27
N VAL A 269 -20.76 10.63 5.24
CA VAL A 269 -19.96 10.46 4.02
C VAL A 269 -19.87 9.00 3.57
N ARG A 270 -19.92 8.06 4.52
CA ARG A 270 -19.75 6.63 4.28
C ARG A 270 -20.85 6.03 3.41
N GLU A 271 -20.50 5.69 2.16
CA GLU A 271 -21.45 5.13 1.19
C GLU A 271 -21.92 3.72 1.55
N ASP A 272 -21.06 2.93 2.20
CA ASP A 272 -21.35 1.56 2.62
C ASP A 272 -22.51 1.49 3.62
N GLN A 273 -22.70 2.54 4.43
CA GLN A 273 -23.79 2.62 5.41
C GLN A 273 -25.03 3.33 4.88
N LYS A 274 -24.87 4.22 3.89
CA LYS A 274 -25.94 5.08 3.35
C LYS A 274 -27.14 4.28 2.83
N GLY A 275 -26.89 3.14 2.20
CA GLY A 275 -27.95 2.25 1.71
C GLY A 275 -28.82 1.70 2.85
N PHE A 276 -28.21 1.29 3.97
CA PHE A 276 -28.93 0.74 5.11
C PHE A 276 -29.76 1.79 5.85
N PHE A 277 -29.24 3.02 5.99
CA PHE A 277 -30.03 4.13 6.54
C PHE A 277 -31.22 4.49 5.64
N ARG A 278 -31.10 4.36 4.32
CA ARG A 278 -32.22 4.57 3.41
C ARG A 278 -33.33 3.53 3.60
N LEU A 279 -32.97 2.27 3.85
CA LEU A 279 -33.94 1.22 4.19
C LEU A 279 -34.66 1.54 5.51
N ALA A 280 -33.93 2.03 6.51
CA ALA A 280 -34.54 2.48 7.77
C ALA A 280 -35.53 3.63 7.56
N VAL A 281 -35.19 4.61 6.71
CA VAL A 281 -36.13 5.69 6.35
C VAL A 281 -37.37 5.14 5.65
N GLN A 282 -37.23 4.22 4.69
CA GLN A 282 -38.39 3.61 4.02
C GLN A 282 -39.31 2.88 4.99
N GLN A 283 -38.76 2.25 6.03
CA GLN A 283 -39.56 1.67 7.11
C GLN A 283 -40.28 2.74 7.94
N ALA A 284 -39.62 3.87 8.22
CA ALA A 284 -40.23 4.99 8.93
C ALA A 284 -41.39 5.61 8.13
N GLU A 285 -41.21 5.77 6.81
CA GLU A 285 -42.25 6.26 5.90
C GLU A 285 -43.50 5.40 5.95
N ALA A 286 -43.33 4.07 5.90
CA ALA A 286 -44.42 3.11 5.97
C ALA A 286 -45.07 3.06 7.37
N ALA A 287 -44.28 3.13 8.45
CA ALA A 287 -44.78 3.00 9.82
C ALA A 287 -45.54 4.24 10.31
N TYR A 288 -45.07 5.44 9.95
CA TYR A 288 -45.58 6.71 10.45
C TYR A 288 -46.35 7.54 9.41
N ASN A 289 -46.54 6.99 8.20
CA ASN A 289 -47.21 7.67 7.08
C ASN A 289 -46.59 9.05 6.79
N ILE A 290 -45.26 9.12 6.83
CA ILE A 290 -44.46 10.30 6.49
C ILE A 290 -43.80 10.09 5.12
N LYS A 291 -43.41 11.19 4.47
CA LYS A 291 -42.77 11.16 3.15
C LYS A 291 -41.42 11.87 3.19
N ALA A 292 -40.39 11.21 2.70
CA ALA A 292 -39.00 11.66 2.58
C ALA A 292 -38.55 11.50 1.12
N THR A 293 -38.74 12.54 0.32
CA THR A 293 -38.47 12.48 -1.13
C THR A 293 -36.97 12.33 -1.40
N ASN A 294 -36.14 13.08 -0.68
CA ASN A 294 -34.68 13.06 -0.83
C ASN A 294 -34.02 12.99 0.55
N PRO A 295 -33.94 11.80 1.17
CA PRO A 295 -33.39 11.69 2.52
C PRO A 295 -31.90 11.98 2.55
N ILE A 296 -31.51 12.88 3.46
CA ILE A 296 -30.14 13.22 3.79
C ILE A 296 -29.84 12.91 5.25
N PHE A 297 -28.62 12.43 5.51
CA PHE A 297 -28.25 11.82 6.78
C PHE A 297 -27.16 12.62 7.48
N PHE A 298 -27.38 12.92 8.76
CA PHE A 298 -26.44 13.64 9.60
C PHE A 298 -26.22 12.95 10.95
N TYR A 299 -25.01 12.98 11.47
CA TYR A 299 -24.73 12.72 12.87
C TYR A 299 -25.12 13.96 13.68
N TRP A 300 -25.82 13.77 14.80
CA TRP A 300 -26.33 14.85 15.64
C TRP A 300 -25.33 15.25 16.73
N LEU A 301 -24.78 16.46 16.62
CA LEU A 301 -23.66 16.95 17.44
C LEU A 301 -23.90 18.41 17.87
N GLN A 302 -23.13 18.90 18.84
CA GLN A 302 -23.03 20.34 19.13
C GLN A 302 -22.09 21.05 18.16
N GLU A 303 -20.89 20.49 17.96
CA GLU A 303 -19.80 21.13 17.22
C GLU A 303 -19.22 20.15 16.17
N PRO A 304 -19.67 20.24 14.90
CA PRO A 304 -19.23 19.33 13.84
C PRO A 304 -17.78 19.59 13.41
N GLU A 305 -17.26 20.79 13.66
CA GLU A 305 -15.89 21.19 13.30
C GLU A 305 -14.84 20.43 14.11
N VAL A 306 -15.13 20.17 15.40
CA VAL A 306 -14.24 19.38 16.27
C VAL A 306 -14.16 17.95 15.78
N GLU A 307 -15.29 17.33 15.44
CA GLU A 307 -15.32 15.95 14.94
C GLU A 307 -14.53 15.78 13.64
N VAL A 308 -14.64 16.74 12.70
CA VAL A 308 -13.84 16.73 11.47
C VAL A 308 -12.34 16.84 11.77
N ALA A 309 -11.95 17.68 12.73
CA ALA A 309 -10.55 17.80 13.15
C ALA A 309 -10.03 16.52 13.82
N LEU A 310 -10.88 15.82 14.58
CA LEU A 310 -10.53 14.54 15.23
C LEU A 310 -10.19 13.46 14.20
N TYR A 311 -10.97 13.34 13.11
CA TYR A 311 -10.64 12.41 12.02
C TYR A 311 -9.25 12.64 11.43
N GLN A 312 -8.88 13.91 11.24
CA GLN A 312 -7.57 14.27 10.72
C GLN A 312 -6.45 13.98 11.73
N ASP A 313 -6.66 14.32 13.00
CA ASP A 313 -5.69 14.08 14.07
C ASP A 313 -5.47 12.57 14.28
N ASP A 314 -6.53 11.78 14.31
CA ASP A 314 -6.43 10.33 14.47
C ASP A 314 -5.72 9.66 13.30
N GLY A 315 -6.01 10.05 12.05
CA GLY A 315 -5.29 9.49 10.92
C GLY A 315 -3.79 9.86 10.91
N ASN A 316 -3.41 11.03 11.43
CA ASN A 316 -2.02 11.41 11.65
C ASN A 316 -1.35 10.59 12.76
N LYS A 317 -2.07 10.34 13.87
CA LYS A 317 -1.59 9.48 14.96
C LYS A 317 -1.34 8.05 14.48
N TYR A 318 -2.28 7.46 13.74
CA TYR A 318 -2.11 6.11 13.17
C TYR A 318 -0.91 6.05 12.23
N PHE A 319 -0.71 7.07 11.39
CA PHE A 319 0.45 7.16 10.53
C PHE A 319 1.77 7.22 11.32
N ALA A 320 1.85 8.10 12.34
CA ALA A 320 3.03 8.24 13.18
C ALA A 320 3.33 6.95 13.97
N LEU A 321 2.31 6.33 14.56
CA LEU A 321 2.44 5.06 15.28
C LEU A 321 2.92 3.95 14.34
N GLY A 322 2.32 3.82 13.15
CA GLY A 322 2.75 2.83 12.16
C GLY A 322 4.19 3.06 11.69
N ALA A 323 4.60 4.31 11.47
CA ALA A 323 5.97 4.68 11.09
C ALA A 323 7.01 4.27 12.15
N ILE A 324 6.72 4.54 13.43
CA ILE A 324 7.60 4.21 14.55
C ILE A 324 7.65 2.69 14.77
N LEU A 325 6.50 2.02 14.78
CA LEU A 325 6.42 0.57 14.96
C LEU A 325 7.12 -0.19 13.83
N ALA A 326 6.95 0.25 12.58
CA ALA A 326 7.65 -0.34 11.44
C ALA A 326 9.17 -0.16 11.54
N PHE A 327 9.65 1.02 12.00
CA PHE A 327 11.08 1.25 12.23
C PHE A 327 11.65 0.31 13.30
N LEU A 328 10.99 0.22 14.46
CA LEU A 328 11.43 -0.62 15.56
C LEU A 328 11.43 -2.10 15.18
N LEU A 329 10.38 -2.56 14.47
CA LEU A 329 10.30 -3.92 13.97
C LEU A 329 11.41 -4.21 12.94
N GLN A 330 11.63 -3.31 11.98
CA GLN A 330 12.67 -3.49 10.97
C GLN A 330 14.08 -3.48 11.59
N PHE A 331 14.30 -2.64 12.60
CA PHE A 331 15.54 -2.62 13.38
C PHE A 331 15.76 -3.96 14.10
N LEU A 332 14.75 -4.46 14.82
CA LEU A 332 14.83 -5.75 15.50
C LEU A 332 15.13 -6.90 14.51
N LEU A 333 14.40 -6.95 13.39
CA LEU A 333 14.60 -7.96 12.35
C LEU A 333 16.01 -7.89 11.75
N SER A 334 16.53 -6.69 11.51
CA SER A 334 17.87 -6.50 10.94
C SER A 334 18.97 -6.94 11.92
N VAL A 335 18.78 -6.67 13.23
CA VAL A 335 19.70 -7.14 14.29
C VAL A 335 19.67 -8.67 14.39
N VAL A 336 18.49 -9.27 14.41
CA VAL A 336 18.34 -10.74 14.45
C VAL A 336 18.96 -11.39 13.21
N ALA A 337 18.72 -10.86 12.02
CA ALA A 337 19.34 -11.35 10.79
C ALA A 337 20.87 -11.28 10.84
N THR A 338 21.43 -10.18 11.35
CA THR A 338 22.88 -10.04 11.53
C THR A 338 23.45 -11.13 12.45
N VAL A 339 22.78 -11.39 13.58
CA VAL A 339 23.21 -12.44 14.53
C VAL A 339 23.11 -13.83 13.90
N LEU A 340 22.01 -14.15 13.22
CA LEU A 340 21.82 -15.45 12.57
C LEU A 340 22.85 -15.71 11.47
N ILE A 341 23.07 -14.72 10.61
CA ILE A 341 24.04 -14.83 9.51
C ILE A 341 25.46 -14.97 10.08
N SER A 342 25.80 -14.24 11.14
CA SER A 342 27.12 -14.37 11.79
C SER A 342 27.38 -15.76 12.35
N LYS A 343 26.35 -16.44 12.88
CA LYS A 343 26.45 -17.82 13.38
C LYS A 343 26.55 -18.85 12.25
N LEU A 344 25.83 -18.64 11.15
CA LEU A 344 25.84 -19.54 9.99
C LEU A 344 27.16 -19.52 9.21
N VAL A 345 27.95 -18.45 9.34
CA VAL A 345 29.27 -18.32 8.66
C VAL A 345 30.43 -18.84 9.53
N CYS A 346 30.23 -19.00 10.85
CA CYS A 346 31.25 -19.53 11.77
C CYS A 346 31.24 -21.07 11.90
N HIS A 347 30.22 -21.74 11.36
CA HIS A 347 30.17 -23.19 11.20
C HIS A 347 30.38 -23.54 9.72
#